data_AF-A0A2T5GUC2-F1
#
_entry.id   AF-A0A2T5GUC2-F1
#
_cell.length_a   1.000
_cell.length_b   1.000
_cell.length_c   1.000
_cell.angle_alpha   90.00
_cell.angle_beta   90.00
_cell.angle_gamma   90.00
#
_symmetry.space_group_name_H-M   'P 1'
#
loop_
_entity.id
_entity.type
_entity.pdbx_description
1 polymer ?
#
loop_
_entity_poly.entity_id
_entity_poly.type
_entity_poly.pdbx_seq_one_letter_code
_entity_poly.pdbx_strand_id
1 'polypeptide(L)'
;MHFWISILALAALPASSFAAVPDETRSAVPGVASPNANIESLAWLEGSWRGPGLGGDATEVYSAPEAGQITGHFTQTQEGKVAFYELIQIVPVGKSLAYRLRHFNADLTGWEDKTRKPESFALVAIEKDAVHFDGLTMRRLGPNRIDVWVRIDGKAPREALFSYTRTR
;
A
#
# COMPACT_ATOMS: atom_id res chain seq x y z
N MET A 1 5.60 61.48 -12.49
CA MET A 1 6.30 60.88 -13.65
C MET A 1 5.49 59.69 -14.12
N HIS A 2 5.30 59.59 -15.45
CA HIS A 2 4.49 58.60 -16.13
C HIS A 2 5.08 57.18 -15.96
N PHE A 3 4.26 56.13 -16.03
CA PHE A 3 4.25 55.18 -17.15
C PHE A 3 3.18 54.10 -16.93
N TRP A 4 2.24 54.03 -17.85
CA TRP A 4 1.41 52.84 -18.07
C TRP A 4 2.23 51.82 -18.87
N ILE A 5 2.22 50.57 -18.42
CA ILE A 5 2.57 49.42 -19.25
C ILE A 5 1.44 48.40 -19.08
N SER A 6 0.71 48.16 -20.17
CA SER A 6 -0.16 47.01 -20.32
C SER A 6 0.71 45.76 -20.48
N ILE A 7 0.51 44.73 -19.64
CA ILE A 7 0.97 43.36 -19.93
C ILE A 7 -0.21 42.41 -19.79
N LEU A 8 -0.47 41.79 -20.94
CA LEU A 8 -1.07 40.50 -21.26
C LEU A 8 -1.97 39.82 -20.21
N ALA A 9 -3.16 39.47 -20.70
CA ALA A 9 -4.01 38.42 -20.16
C ALA A 9 -3.19 37.16 -19.85
N LEU A 10 -3.05 36.88 -18.56
CA LEU A 10 -2.61 35.58 -18.09
C LEU A 10 -3.77 34.61 -18.36
N ALA A 11 -3.63 33.79 -19.40
CA ALA A 11 -4.50 32.63 -19.57
C ALA A 11 -4.38 31.80 -18.29
N ALA A 12 -5.47 31.75 -17.51
CA ALA A 12 -5.58 30.86 -16.38
C ALA A 12 -5.43 29.44 -16.91
N LEU A 13 -4.25 28.84 -16.69
CA LEU A 13 -4.10 27.40 -16.80
C LEU A 13 -5.17 26.79 -15.89
N PRO A 14 -5.98 25.83 -16.37
CA PRO A 14 -6.85 25.11 -15.47
C PRO A 14 -5.95 24.49 -14.41
N ALA A 15 -6.16 24.88 -13.15
CA ALA A 15 -5.60 24.13 -12.03
C ALA A 15 -5.98 22.68 -12.29
N SER A 16 -4.99 21.83 -12.54
CA SER A 16 -5.22 20.39 -12.56
C SER A 16 -5.83 20.08 -11.20
N SER A 17 -7.12 19.79 -11.20
CA SER A 17 -7.80 19.31 -10.01
C SER A 17 -7.14 17.98 -9.71
N PHE A 18 -6.17 17.97 -8.80
CA PHE A 18 -5.87 16.76 -8.07
C PHE A 18 -7.14 16.47 -7.31
N ALA A 19 -7.95 15.54 -7.82
CA ALA A 19 -9.01 14.97 -7.03
C ALA A 19 -8.38 14.58 -5.69
N ALA A 20 -8.95 15.07 -4.59
CA ALA A 20 -8.60 14.54 -3.28
C ALA A 20 -8.71 13.03 -3.40
N VAL A 21 -7.60 12.32 -3.19
CA VAL A 21 -7.63 10.86 -3.12
C VAL A 21 -8.62 10.56 -1.98
N PRO A 22 -9.70 9.80 -2.23
CA PRO A 22 -10.61 9.42 -1.15
C PRO A 22 -9.83 8.76 -0.02
N ASP A 23 -10.22 9.01 1.23
CA ASP A 23 -9.63 8.42 2.44
C ASP A 23 -10.00 6.92 2.50
N GLU A 24 -9.25 6.10 1.76
CA GLU A 24 -9.52 4.66 1.63
C GLU A 24 -8.77 3.86 2.69
N THR A 25 -7.68 4.41 3.25
CA THR A 25 -6.99 3.80 4.39
C THR A 25 -7.72 4.08 5.70
N ARG A 26 -7.62 3.14 6.64
CA ARG A 26 -8.23 3.27 7.98
C ARG A 26 -7.15 3.22 9.04
N SER A 27 -7.38 3.91 10.14
CA SER A 27 -6.45 3.88 11.28
C SER A 27 -6.97 2.95 12.37
N ALA A 28 -6.04 2.29 13.08
CA ALA A 28 -6.39 1.67 14.35
C ALA A 28 -6.75 2.77 15.36
N VAL A 29 -7.78 2.51 16.18
CA VAL A 29 -8.19 3.44 17.24
C VAL A 29 -7.51 3.01 18.55
N PRO A 30 -6.76 3.90 19.23
CA PRO A 30 -6.12 3.57 20.49
C PRO A 30 -7.13 3.04 21.53
N GLY A 31 -6.80 1.91 22.16
CA GLY A 31 -7.65 1.26 23.15
C GLY A 31 -8.78 0.39 22.57
N VAL A 32 -8.97 0.37 21.26
CA VAL A 32 -9.89 -0.54 20.58
C VAL A 32 -9.11 -1.77 20.09
N ALA A 33 -9.55 -2.96 20.49
CA ALA A 33 -8.92 -4.21 20.06
C ALA A 33 -9.25 -4.49 18.58
N SER A 34 -8.26 -5.01 17.84
CA SER A 34 -8.46 -5.53 16.49
C SER A 34 -9.53 -6.65 16.47
N PRO A 35 -10.36 -6.73 15.43
CA PRO A 35 -11.42 -7.72 15.35
C PRO A 35 -10.85 -9.13 15.24
N ASN A 36 -11.61 -10.14 15.69
CA ASN A 36 -11.22 -11.53 15.48
C ASN A 36 -11.20 -11.84 13.98
N ALA A 37 -10.18 -12.56 13.53
CA ALA A 37 -10.01 -12.92 12.13
C ALA A 37 -9.30 -14.26 11.97
N ASN A 38 -9.57 -14.93 10.87
CA ASN A 38 -8.90 -16.16 10.44
C ASN A 38 -8.09 -15.84 9.18
N ILE A 39 -6.84 -16.28 9.11
CA ILE A 39 -5.96 -16.04 7.95
C ILE A 39 -6.60 -16.52 6.63
N GLU A 40 -7.42 -17.58 6.68
CA GLU A 40 -8.14 -18.13 5.52
C GLU A 40 -9.10 -17.13 4.86
N SER A 41 -9.57 -16.11 5.58
CA SER A 41 -10.41 -15.07 4.97
C SER A 41 -9.65 -14.23 3.94
N LEU A 42 -8.32 -14.32 3.92
CA LEU A 42 -7.45 -13.60 3.00
C LEU A 42 -6.86 -14.51 1.91
N ALA A 43 -7.32 -15.76 1.78
CA ALA A 43 -6.85 -16.71 0.76
C ALA A 43 -6.98 -16.18 -0.68
N TRP A 44 -7.90 -15.25 -0.93
CA TRP A 44 -8.08 -14.62 -2.24
C TRP A 44 -6.89 -13.76 -2.70
N LEU A 45 -5.97 -13.41 -1.80
CA LEU A 45 -4.74 -12.68 -2.12
C LEU A 45 -3.71 -13.55 -2.82
N GLU A 46 -3.74 -14.87 -2.63
CA GLU A 46 -2.77 -15.80 -3.24
C GLU A 46 -2.59 -15.49 -4.73
N GLY A 47 -1.35 -15.40 -5.18
CA GLY A 47 -0.97 -15.22 -6.59
C GLY A 47 -0.01 -14.06 -6.81
N SER A 48 0.19 -13.70 -8.09
CA SER A 48 1.05 -12.57 -8.48
C SER A 48 0.23 -11.43 -9.07
N TRP A 49 0.52 -10.22 -8.61
CA TRP A 49 -0.20 -9.00 -8.91
C TRP A 49 0.77 -7.95 -9.44
N ARG A 50 0.46 -7.33 -10.59
CA ARG A 50 1.33 -6.34 -11.22
C ARG A 50 0.54 -5.13 -11.71
N GLY A 51 1.15 -3.96 -11.61
CA GLY A 51 0.58 -2.71 -12.10
C GLY A 51 1.49 -1.52 -11.82
N PRO A 52 1.02 -0.29 -12.05
CA PRO A 52 1.77 0.91 -11.71
C PRO A 52 1.99 1.01 -10.20
N GLY A 53 3.16 1.53 -9.82
CA GLY A 53 3.52 1.88 -8.45
C GLY A 53 4.07 3.31 -8.37
N LEU A 54 5.02 3.54 -7.47
CA LEU A 54 5.59 4.85 -7.18
C LEU A 54 6.51 5.32 -8.33
N GLY A 55 5.93 5.82 -9.42
CA GLY A 55 6.69 6.34 -10.58
C GLY A 55 7.28 5.27 -11.50
N GLY A 56 6.84 4.02 -11.38
CA GLY A 56 7.24 2.90 -12.24
C GLY A 56 6.33 1.69 -12.06
N ASP A 57 6.82 0.46 -12.26
CA ASP A 57 6.00 -0.75 -12.05
C ASP A 57 6.20 -1.31 -10.65
N ALA A 58 5.11 -1.79 -10.06
CA ALA A 58 5.11 -2.56 -8.83
C ALA A 58 4.60 -3.99 -9.07
N THR A 59 5.15 -4.95 -8.33
CA THR A 59 4.67 -6.33 -8.29
C THR A 59 4.56 -6.78 -6.84
N GLU A 60 3.43 -7.38 -6.49
CA GLU A 60 3.22 -8.07 -5.23
C GLU A 60 2.95 -9.55 -5.51
N VAL A 61 3.50 -10.43 -4.68
CA VAL A 61 3.23 -11.86 -4.74
C VAL A 61 2.87 -12.34 -3.35
N TYR A 62 1.80 -13.11 -3.24
CA TYR A 62 1.35 -13.72 -1.98
C TYR A 62 1.23 -15.24 -2.15
N SER A 63 1.62 -15.99 -1.12
CA SER A 63 1.34 -17.42 -1.00
C SER A 63 -0.13 -17.67 -0.68
N ALA A 64 -0.57 -18.92 -0.83
CA ALA A 64 -1.73 -19.41 -0.10
C ALA A 64 -1.49 -19.28 1.42
N PRO A 65 -2.55 -19.23 2.26
CA PRO A 65 -2.43 -19.46 3.68
C PRO A 65 -1.78 -20.82 3.93
N GLU A 66 -0.60 -20.84 4.53
CA GLU A 66 0.15 -22.06 4.83
C GLU A 66 0.94 -21.86 6.13
N ALA A 67 1.03 -22.91 6.95
CA ALA A 67 1.74 -22.88 8.23
C ALA A 67 1.31 -21.71 9.15
N GLY A 68 0.04 -21.30 9.04
CA GLY A 68 -0.53 -20.22 9.85
C GLY A 68 -0.17 -18.80 9.39
N GLN A 69 0.30 -18.61 8.16
CA GLN A 69 0.63 -17.30 7.61
C GLN A 69 0.36 -17.21 6.11
N ILE A 70 0.28 -15.98 5.60
CA ILE A 70 0.50 -15.68 4.19
C ILE A 70 1.86 -15.00 4.09
N THR A 71 2.74 -15.50 3.25
CA THR A 71 4.04 -14.85 2.97
C THR A 71 3.98 -14.18 1.62
N GLY A 72 4.65 -13.04 1.47
CA GLY A 72 4.72 -12.37 0.19
C GLY A 72 6.00 -11.58 -0.01
N HIS A 73 6.13 -11.01 -1.21
CA HIS A 73 7.14 -10.00 -1.49
C HIS A 73 6.59 -8.94 -2.42
N PHE A 74 7.11 -7.72 -2.25
CA PHE A 74 6.86 -6.60 -3.13
C PHE A 74 8.15 -6.24 -3.87
N THR A 75 8.03 -5.79 -5.12
CA THR A 75 9.13 -5.21 -5.90
C THR A 75 8.66 -3.91 -6.55
N GLN A 76 9.31 -2.80 -6.24
CA GLN A 76 9.18 -1.56 -7.02
C GLN A 76 10.33 -1.48 -8.02
N THR A 77 9.98 -1.15 -9.26
CA THR A 77 10.93 -0.79 -10.30
C THR A 77 10.72 0.63 -10.77
N GLN A 78 11.80 1.31 -11.17
CA GLN A 78 11.79 2.61 -11.81
C GLN A 78 12.88 2.61 -12.88
N GLU A 79 12.59 3.17 -14.06
CA GLU A 79 13.55 3.27 -15.17
C GLU A 79 14.24 1.93 -15.52
N GLY A 80 13.49 0.82 -15.45
CA GLY A 80 13.99 -0.52 -15.76
C GLY A 80 14.92 -1.14 -14.70
N LYS A 81 15.08 -0.51 -13.53
CA LYS A 81 15.86 -1.02 -12.40
C LYS A 81 14.99 -1.20 -11.17
N VAL A 82 15.45 -2.04 -10.25
CA VAL A 82 14.81 -2.18 -8.94
C VAL A 82 15.09 -0.94 -8.11
N ALA A 83 14.03 -0.36 -7.56
CA ALA A 83 14.13 0.72 -6.58
C ALA A 83 14.24 0.16 -5.16
N PHE A 84 13.30 -0.72 -4.77
CA PHE A 84 13.31 -1.40 -3.48
C PHE A 84 12.43 -2.66 -3.51
N TYR A 85 12.57 -3.47 -2.47
CA TYR A 85 11.75 -4.65 -2.19
C TYR A 85 11.07 -4.54 -0.84
N GLU A 86 10.05 -5.38 -0.64
CA GLU A 86 9.58 -5.74 0.69
C GLU A 86 9.49 -7.25 0.83
N LEU A 87 9.80 -7.76 2.03
CA LEU A 87 9.39 -9.09 2.45
C LEU A 87 8.18 -8.95 3.37
N ILE A 88 7.08 -9.60 3.01
CA ILE A 88 5.77 -9.42 3.63
C ILE A 88 5.35 -10.70 4.36
N GLN A 89 4.66 -10.54 5.48
CA GLN A 89 3.92 -11.60 6.16
C GLN A 89 2.58 -11.08 6.67
N ILE A 90 1.53 -11.87 6.50
CA ILE A 90 0.27 -11.70 7.22
C ILE A 90 0.16 -12.85 8.22
N VAL A 91 0.12 -12.51 9.51
CA VAL A 91 0.27 -13.49 10.59
C VAL A 91 -0.77 -13.26 11.71
N PRO A 92 -1.15 -14.32 12.44
CA PRO A 92 -1.94 -14.19 13.66
C PRO A 92 -1.25 -13.36 14.74
N VAL A 93 -2.03 -12.49 15.39
CA VAL A 93 -1.66 -11.79 16.63
C VAL A 93 -2.83 -11.92 17.59
N GLY A 94 -2.71 -12.80 18.59
CA GLY A 94 -3.83 -13.17 19.44
C GLY A 94 -4.94 -13.86 18.64
N LYS A 95 -6.15 -13.28 18.65
CA LYS A 95 -7.31 -13.75 17.86
C LYS A 95 -7.50 -12.99 16.54
N SER A 96 -6.58 -12.08 16.21
CA SER A 96 -6.64 -11.21 15.04
C SER A 96 -5.45 -11.47 14.11
N LEU A 97 -5.26 -10.60 13.11
CA LEU A 97 -4.16 -10.63 12.15
C LEU A 97 -3.34 -9.34 12.20
N ALA A 98 -2.10 -9.41 11.73
CA ALA A 98 -1.27 -8.25 11.43
C ALA A 98 -0.60 -8.43 10.07
N TYR A 99 -0.52 -7.35 9.31
CA TYR A 99 0.33 -7.26 8.12
C TYR A 99 1.69 -6.75 8.56
N ARG A 100 2.76 -7.46 8.25
CA ARG A 100 4.13 -7.10 8.59
C ARG A 100 4.97 -7.04 7.35
N LEU A 101 5.89 -6.10 7.32
CA LEU A 101 6.86 -6.01 6.24
C LEU A 101 8.21 -5.52 6.73
N ARG A 102 9.22 -5.78 5.92
CA ARG A 102 10.53 -5.13 5.98
C ARG A 102 10.90 -4.62 4.62
N HIS A 103 11.47 -3.44 4.56
CA HIS A 103 11.95 -2.86 3.31
C HIS A 103 13.42 -3.19 3.09
N PHE A 104 13.76 -3.36 1.82
CA PHE A 104 15.12 -3.64 1.39
C PHE A 104 15.48 -2.81 0.17
N ASN A 105 16.69 -2.25 0.16
CA ASN A 105 17.26 -1.69 -1.05
C ASN A 105 17.48 -2.80 -2.11
N ALA A 106 17.83 -2.40 -3.34
CA ALA A 106 18.12 -3.34 -4.42
C ALA A 106 19.26 -4.35 -4.09
N ASP A 107 20.15 -4.02 -3.15
CA ASP A 107 21.24 -4.88 -2.67
C ASP A 107 20.89 -5.68 -1.40
N LEU A 108 19.61 -5.68 -1.01
CA LEU A 108 19.07 -6.35 0.18
C LEU A 108 19.56 -5.79 1.53
N THR A 109 20.12 -4.58 1.56
CA THR A 109 20.32 -3.86 2.83
C THR A 109 18.97 -3.40 3.40
N GLY A 110 18.71 -3.70 4.68
CA GLY A 110 17.40 -3.51 5.31
C GLY A 110 17.22 -2.11 5.90
N TRP A 111 16.03 -1.52 5.71
CA TRP A 111 15.74 -0.19 6.27
C TRP A 111 15.52 -0.25 7.79
N GLU A 112 14.90 -1.32 8.28
CA GLU A 112 14.59 -1.50 9.70
C GLU A 112 15.74 -2.16 10.50
N ASP A 113 16.96 -2.26 9.97
CA ASP A 113 18.07 -2.94 10.64
C ASP A 113 18.42 -2.31 12.00
N LYS A 114 18.19 -1.00 12.15
CA LYS A 114 18.40 -0.29 13.43
C LYS A 114 17.42 -0.73 14.52
N THR A 115 16.15 -0.95 14.17
CA THR A 115 15.12 -1.37 15.13
C THR A 115 15.08 -2.88 15.29
N ARG A 116 15.59 -3.62 14.30
CA ARG A 116 15.54 -5.09 14.18
C ARG A 116 14.12 -5.65 14.23
N LYS A 117 13.13 -4.81 13.92
CA LYS A 117 11.71 -5.15 13.98
C LYS A 117 11.07 -4.80 12.63
N PRO A 118 10.17 -5.64 12.12
CA PRO A 118 9.39 -5.28 10.95
C PRO A 118 8.45 -4.11 11.28
N GLU A 119 8.05 -3.38 10.24
CA GLU A 119 6.83 -2.58 10.32
C GLU A 119 5.64 -3.52 10.50
N SER A 120 4.66 -3.11 11.30
CA SER A 120 3.52 -3.97 11.67
C SER A 120 2.24 -3.16 11.74
N PHE A 121 1.29 -3.52 10.88
CA PHE A 121 0.00 -2.89 10.74
C PHE A 121 -1.08 -3.81 11.30
N ALA A 122 -1.77 -3.35 12.36
CA ALA A 122 -2.81 -4.13 13.00
C ALA A 122 -4.06 -4.21 12.11
N LEU A 123 -4.76 -5.35 12.13
CA LEU A 123 -6.04 -5.46 11.45
C LEU A 123 -7.05 -4.48 12.07
N VAL A 124 -7.73 -3.72 11.21
CA VAL A 124 -8.79 -2.77 11.57
C VAL A 124 -10.16 -3.34 11.22
N ALA A 125 -10.33 -3.91 10.03
CA ALA A 125 -11.59 -4.48 9.58
C ALA A 125 -11.41 -5.50 8.45
N ILE A 126 -12.35 -6.44 8.34
CA ILE A 126 -12.52 -7.31 7.17
C ILE A 126 -13.95 -7.11 6.67
N GLU A 127 -14.06 -6.84 5.38
CA GLU A 127 -15.32 -6.70 4.65
C GLU A 127 -15.41 -7.78 3.57
N LYS A 128 -16.52 -7.85 2.84
CA LYS A 128 -16.74 -8.88 1.81
C LYS A 128 -15.63 -8.91 0.75
N ASP A 129 -15.22 -7.72 0.31
CA ASP A 129 -14.29 -7.53 -0.80
C ASP A 129 -13.11 -6.61 -0.42
N ALA A 130 -12.89 -6.36 0.87
CA ALA A 130 -11.77 -5.55 1.34
C ALA A 130 -11.22 -6.03 2.69
N VAL A 131 -9.92 -5.83 2.90
CA VAL A 131 -9.26 -5.95 4.20
C VAL A 131 -8.58 -4.63 4.52
N HIS A 132 -8.73 -4.19 5.77
CA HIS A 132 -8.14 -2.95 6.28
C HIS A 132 -7.18 -3.30 7.40
N PHE A 133 -5.92 -3.00 7.21
CA PHE A 133 -4.91 -2.86 8.26
C PHE A 133 -4.69 -1.36 8.54
N ASP A 134 -4.07 -1.02 9.66
CA ASP A 134 -3.77 0.38 10.00
C ASP A 134 -2.92 1.03 8.90
N GLY A 135 -3.47 2.02 8.21
CA GLY A 135 -2.81 2.72 7.10
C GLY A 135 -2.66 1.89 5.81
N LEU A 136 -3.25 0.70 5.71
CA LEU A 136 -3.19 -0.15 4.50
C LEU A 136 -4.54 -0.81 4.21
N THR A 137 -5.09 -0.55 3.02
CA THR A 137 -6.35 -1.16 2.56
C THR A 137 -6.09 -1.97 1.30
N MET A 138 -6.58 -3.21 1.24
CA MET A 138 -6.58 -4.02 0.02
C MET A 138 -8.02 -4.34 -0.37
N ARG A 139 -8.42 -4.00 -1.60
CA ARG A 139 -9.76 -4.25 -2.12
C ARG A 139 -9.72 -5.16 -3.34
N ARG A 140 -10.52 -6.23 -3.30
CA ARG A 140 -10.77 -7.11 -4.44
C ARG A 140 -11.84 -6.51 -5.33
N LEU A 141 -11.47 -6.18 -6.57
CA LEU A 141 -12.40 -5.65 -7.59
C LEU A 141 -12.93 -6.74 -8.53
N GLY A 142 -12.39 -7.95 -8.43
CA GLY A 142 -12.76 -9.11 -9.21
C GLY A 142 -11.74 -10.23 -9.02
N PRO A 143 -11.83 -11.32 -9.79
CA PRO A 143 -10.91 -12.46 -9.65
C PRO A 143 -9.45 -12.09 -9.96
N ASN A 144 -9.24 -11.12 -10.85
CA ASN A 144 -7.94 -10.75 -11.40
C ASN A 144 -7.56 -9.28 -11.17
N ARG A 145 -8.27 -8.57 -10.28
CA ARG A 145 -8.03 -7.14 -10.02
C ARG A 145 -8.10 -6.86 -8.53
N ILE A 146 -7.06 -6.19 -8.03
CA ILE A 146 -7.01 -5.64 -6.67
C ILE A 146 -6.51 -4.21 -6.74
N ASP A 147 -7.00 -3.40 -5.82
CA ASP A 147 -6.42 -2.10 -5.53
C ASP A 147 -5.88 -2.13 -4.10
N VAL A 148 -4.68 -1.59 -3.90
CA VAL A 148 -4.03 -1.47 -2.59
C VAL A 148 -3.75 0.00 -2.32
N TRP A 149 -4.24 0.51 -1.20
CA TRP A 149 -3.96 1.87 -0.72
C TRP A 149 -3.05 1.80 0.48
N VAL A 150 -2.01 2.64 0.48
CA VAL A 150 -1.05 2.76 1.59
C VAL A 150 -0.94 4.23 1.99
N ARG A 151 -1.11 4.50 3.28
CA ARG A 151 -0.85 5.80 3.87
C ARG A 151 0.66 6.00 3.96
N ILE A 152 1.15 7.05 3.33
CA ILE A 152 2.53 7.49 3.40
C ILE A 152 2.58 8.75 4.26
N ASP A 153 3.15 8.58 5.44
CA ASP A 153 3.41 9.69 6.35
C ASP A 153 4.60 10.53 5.89
N GLY A 154 4.61 11.80 6.27
CA GLY A 154 5.68 12.73 5.89
C GLY A 154 5.27 14.19 6.09
N LYS A 155 6.03 15.12 5.51
CA LYS A 155 5.70 16.56 5.56
C LYS A 155 4.35 16.89 4.88
N ALA A 156 3.99 16.10 3.87
CA ALA A 156 2.70 16.13 3.21
C ALA A 156 2.17 14.69 3.17
N PRO A 157 1.41 14.26 4.19
CA PRO A 157 0.80 12.94 4.22
C PRO A 157 -0.08 12.73 2.98
N ARG A 158 -0.06 11.51 2.45
CA ARG A 158 -0.86 11.14 1.27
C ARG A 158 -1.15 9.66 1.27
N GLU A 159 -2.15 9.26 0.50
CA GLU A 159 -2.35 7.86 0.13
C GLU A 159 -1.70 7.58 -1.23
N ALA A 160 -1.06 6.42 -1.34
CA ALA A 160 -0.62 5.87 -2.61
C ALA A 160 -1.56 4.73 -3.01
N LEU A 161 -2.09 4.80 -4.23
CA LEU A 161 -2.83 3.71 -4.85
C LEU A 161 -1.90 2.87 -5.71
N PHE A 162 -1.98 1.56 -5.51
CA PHE A 162 -1.43 0.55 -6.41
C PHE A 162 -2.59 -0.27 -6.98
N SER A 163 -2.88 -0.06 -8.28
CA SER A 163 -3.92 -0.82 -8.97
C SER A 163 -3.28 -1.98 -9.73
N TYR A 164 -3.62 -3.21 -9.35
CA TYR A 164 -2.97 -4.40 -9.86
C TYR A 164 -3.90 -5.27 -10.69
N THR A 165 -3.28 -6.00 -11.62
CA THR A 165 -3.87 -7.12 -12.34
C THR A 165 -3.12 -8.39 -12.00
N ARG A 166 -3.87 -9.48 -11.81
CA ARG A 166 -3.30 -10.80 -11.58
C ARG A 166 -2.54 -11.28 -12.82
N THR A 167 -1.33 -11.80 -12.64
CA THR A 167 -0.50 -12.36 -13.70
C THR A 167 -0.26 -13.86 -13.54
N ARG A 168 -0.42 -14.39 -12.32
CA ARG A 168 -0.35 -15.82 -11.97
C ARG A 168 -1.32 -16.12 -10.84
#